data_AF-A0AAN6GWY8-F1
#
_entry.id   AF-A0AAN6GWY8-F1
#
_cell.length_a   1.000
_cell.length_b   1.000
_cell.length_c   1.000
_cell.angle_alpha   90.00
_cell.angle_beta   90.00
_cell.angle_gamma   90.00
#
_symmetry.space_group_name_H-M   'P 1'
#
loop_
_entity.id
_entity.type
_entity.pdbx_description
1 polymer ?
#
loop_
_entity_poly.entity_id
_entity_poly.type
_entity_poly.pdbx_seq_one_letter_code
_entity_poly.pdbx_strand_id
1 'polypeptide(L)'
;AAEAGLDMDMPGGISFVSASPSFFGGNITASVNNGSLSIERVDDMCRRIMTPYFRLGQNNNYPPIDASSGGLNFFPVTNYLYNFTEGPANVDVRDDHAALIRELGAAGIVLLKNVNNTLPLKTPAN
;
A
#
# COMPACT_ATOMS: atom_id res chain seq x y z
N ALA A 1 -21.17 -7.59 2.01
CA ALA A 1 -19.84 -7.26 1.43
C ALA A 1 -19.02 -8.53 1.18
N ALA A 2 -18.77 -9.36 2.20
CA ALA A 2 -18.06 -10.63 2.03
C ALA A 2 -18.70 -11.53 0.94
N GLU A 3 -20.00 -11.81 1.02
CA GLU A 3 -20.76 -12.56 0.00
C GLU A 3 -20.82 -11.88 -1.38
N ALA A 4 -20.52 -10.57 -1.44
CA ALA A 4 -20.48 -9.81 -2.68
C ALA A 4 -19.06 -9.70 -3.28
N GLY A 5 -18.10 -10.45 -2.76
CA GLY A 5 -16.74 -10.55 -3.30
C GLY A 5 -15.69 -9.65 -2.62
N LEU A 6 -16.00 -8.95 -1.53
CA LEU A 6 -14.97 -8.22 -0.77
C LEU A 6 -14.12 -9.19 0.07
N ASP A 7 -12.80 -9.13 -0.05
CA ASP A 7 -11.87 -10.05 0.61
C ASP A 7 -11.08 -9.43 1.79
N MET A 8 -10.94 -8.10 1.83
CA MET A 8 -10.17 -7.39 2.87
C MET A 8 -10.87 -6.07 3.25
N ASP A 9 -11.03 -5.84 4.55
CA ASP A 9 -11.60 -4.60 5.11
C ASP A 9 -10.47 -3.74 5.70
N MET A 10 -10.27 -2.55 5.13
CA MET A 10 -9.20 -1.62 5.49
C MET A 10 -9.77 -0.21 5.67
N PRO A 11 -9.35 0.54 6.72
CA PRO A 11 -8.38 0.16 7.76
C PRO A 11 -8.97 -0.79 8.83
N GLY A 12 -10.17 -1.33 8.60
CA GLY A 12 -10.85 -2.30 9.44
C GLY A 12 -11.92 -1.68 10.33
N GLY A 13 -11.77 -0.43 10.75
CA GLY A 13 -12.80 0.31 11.48
C GLY A 13 -13.92 0.84 10.59
N ILE A 14 -15.16 0.85 11.09
CA ILE A 14 -16.27 1.59 10.46
C ILE A 14 -15.96 3.10 10.47
N SER A 15 -15.37 3.58 11.57
CA SER A 15 -14.80 4.92 11.65
C SER A 15 -13.35 4.90 11.22
N PHE A 16 -12.93 5.92 10.47
CA PHE A 16 -11.55 6.04 10.00
C PHE A 16 -10.52 6.10 11.14
N VAL A 17 -10.89 6.65 12.30
CA VAL A 17 -9.97 6.91 13.43
C VAL A 17 -10.05 5.86 14.54
N SER A 18 -10.86 4.81 14.38
CA SER A 18 -11.01 3.77 15.40
C SER A 18 -11.07 2.40 14.76
N ALA A 19 -10.30 1.43 15.27
CA ALA A 19 -10.32 0.05 14.78
C ALA A 19 -11.63 -0.72 15.12
N SER A 20 -12.45 -0.19 16.01
CA SER A 20 -13.72 -0.79 16.44
C SER A 20 -14.80 0.28 16.63
N PRO A 21 -16.08 0.01 16.29
CA PRO A 21 -16.59 -1.22 15.67
C PRO A 21 -16.11 -1.42 14.23
N SER A 22 -16.12 -2.66 13.76
CA SER A 22 -15.72 -3.10 12.41
C SER A 22 -16.87 -3.86 11.75
N PHE A 23 -17.04 -3.75 10.43
CA PHE A 23 -17.92 -4.67 9.70
C PHE A 23 -17.32 -6.08 9.63
N PHE A 24 -15.99 -6.19 9.72
CA PHE A 24 -15.24 -7.45 9.67
C PHE A 24 -14.79 -7.88 11.09
N GLY A 25 -13.57 -8.42 11.25
CA GLY A 25 -13.02 -8.86 12.54
C GLY A 25 -13.95 -9.82 13.30
N GLY A 26 -14.35 -9.44 14.51
CA GLY A 26 -15.25 -10.22 15.35
C GLY A 26 -16.61 -10.52 14.68
N ASN A 27 -17.09 -9.65 13.79
CA ASN A 27 -18.36 -9.87 13.10
C ASN A 27 -18.25 -10.97 12.02
N ILE A 28 -17.11 -11.12 11.32
CA ILE A 28 -16.88 -12.30 10.44
C ILE A 28 -16.89 -13.57 11.27
N THR A 29 -16.22 -13.57 12.42
CA THR A 29 -16.17 -14.72 13.33
C THR A 29 -17.59 -15.10 13.79
N ALA A 30 -18.39 -14.12 14.20
CA ALA A 30 -19.77 -14.33 14.58
C ALA A 30 -20.64 -14.84 13.43
N SER A 31 -20.49 -14.28 12.22
CA SER A 31 -21.24 -14.70 11.03
C SER A 31 -20.92 -16.13 10.59
N VAL A 32 -19.67 -16.60 10.75
CA VAL A 32 -19.33 -18.01 10.52
C VAL A 32 -19.96 -18.89 11.59
N ASN A 33 -19.79 -18.55 12.87
CA ASN A 33 -20.30 -19.36 13.98
C ASN A 33 -21.82 -19.46 14.00
N ASN A 34 -22.53 -18.44 13.52
CA ASN A 34 -23.99 -18.43 13.44
C ASN A 34 -24.54 -18.92 12.08
N GLY A 35 -23.68 -19.32 11.14
CA GLY A 35 -24.06 -19.87 9.83
C GLY A 35 -24.50 -18.86 8.77
N SER A 36 -24.42 -17.55 9.05
CA SER A 36 -24.76 -16.50 8.06
C SER A 36 -23.68 -16.31 6.99
N LEU A 37 -22.46 -16.81 7.23
CA LEU A 37 -21.33 -16.79 6.30
C LEU A 37 -20.68 -18.18 6.28
N SER A 38 -20.48 -18.74 5.10
CA SER A 38 -19.80 -20.03 4.95
C SER A 38 -18.30 -19.91 5.27
N ILE A 39 -17.71 -20.92 5.90
CA ILE A 39 -16.26 -20.95 6.17
C ILE A 39 -15.47 -21.03 4.86
N GLU A 40 -16.01 -21.69 3.84
CA GLU A 40 -15.43 -21.75 2.49
C GLU A 40 -15.30 -20.35 1.87
N ARG A 41 -16.22 -19.43 2.18
CA ARG A 41 -16.10 -18.03 1.72
C ARG A 41 -14.93 -17.33 2.39
N VAL A 42 -14.75 -17.50 3.70
CA VAL A 42 -13.61 -16.93 4.44
C VAL A 42 -12.29 -17.53 3.96
N ASP A 43 -12.25 -18.83 3.73
CA ASP A 43 -11.10 -19.50 3.14
C ASP A 43 -10.74 -18.93 1.76
N ASP A 44 -11.74 -18.65 0.90
CA ASP A 44 -11.51 -18.02 -0.41
C ASP A 44 -10.92 -16.60 -0.26
N MET A 45 -11.43 -15.80 0.68
CA MET A 45 -10.85 -14.48 1.01
C MET A 45 -9.37 -14.61 1.40
N CYS A 46 -9.07 -15.52 2.34
CA CYS A 46 -7.70 -15.78 2.79
C CYS A 46 -6.80 -16.29 1.66
N ARG A 47 -7.27 -17.21 0.83
CA ARG A 47 -6.52 -17.70 -0.34
C ARG A 47 -6.21 -16.58 -1.31
N ARG A 48 -7.16 -15.67 -1.59
CA ARG A 48 -6.96 -14.53 -2.50
C ARG A 48 -5.96 -13.52 -1.97
N ILE A 49 -5.87 -13.33 -0.66
CA ILE A 49 -4.85 -12.48 -0.01
C ILE A 49 -3.48 -13.16 -0.05
N MET A 50 -3.42 -14.45 0.30
CA MET A 50 -2.15 -15.17 0.41
C MET A 50 -1.55 -15.57 -0.95
N THR A 51 -2.37 -15.71 -1.99
CA THR A 51 -1.90 -16.05 -3.34
C THR A 51 -0.87 -15.05 -3.88
N PRO A 52 -1.12 -13.72 -3.95
CA PRO A 52 -0.11 -12.77 -4.39
C PRO A 52 1.09 -12.69 -3.44
N TYR A 53 0.88 -12.85 -2.13
CA TYR A 53 1.97 -12.92 -1.14
C TYR A 53 2.99 -14.00 -1.49
N PHE A 54 2.54 -15.24 -1.74
CA PHE A 54 3.42 -16.33 -2.18
C PHE A 54 3.91 -16.14 -3.62
N ARG A 55 3.04 -15.71 -4.54
CA ARG A 55 3.37 -15.54 -5.98
C ARG A 55 4.51 -14.56 -6.20
N LEU A 56 4.57 -13.50 -5.40
CA LEU A 56 5.59 -12.45 -5.43
C LEU A 56 6.77 -12.75 -4.49
N GLY A 57 6.80 -13.93 -3.84
CA GLY A 57 7.90 -14.38 -3.01
C GLY A 57 8.03 -13.67 -1.66
N GLN A 58 6.97 -13.03 -1.16
CA GLN A 58 7.00 -12.30 0.11
C GLN A 58 7.12 -13.21 1.34
N ASN A 59 7.03 -14.52 1.14
CA ASN A 59 7.29 -15.53 2.17
C ASN A 59 8.77 -15.83 2.39
N ASN A 60 9.67 -15.31 1.55
CA ASN A 60 11.10 -15.59 1.59
C ASN A 60 11.90 -14.29 1.74
N ASN A 61 12.50 -14.05 2.92
CA ASN A 61 13.36 -12.90 3.20
C ASN A 61 12.74 -11.53 2.83
N TYR A 62 11.43 -11.38 3.01
CA TYR A 62 10.77 -10.09 2.77
C TYR A 62 11.27 -9.05 3.78
N PRO A 63 11.55 -7.81 3.35
CA PRO A 63 12.12 -6.80 4.23
C PRO A 63 11.17 -6.49 5.39
N PRO A 64 11.70 -6.30 6.61
CA PRO A 64 10.90 -5.86 7.75
C PRO A 64 10.43 -4.42 7.58
N ILE A 65 9.50 -4.00 8.42
CA ILE A 65 9.05 -2.60 8.49
C ILE A 65 10.21 -1.74 9.00
N ASP A 66 10.50 -0.61 8.34
CA ASP A 66 11.52 0.34 8.81
C ASP A 66 11.07 1.00 10.13
N ALA A 67 11.90 0.94 11.17
CA ALA A 67 11.59 1.44 12.51
C ALA A 67 11.33 2.97 12.58
N SER A 68 11.73 3.73 11.56
CA SER A 68 11.41 5.16 11.45
C SER A 68 9.99 5.43 10.93
N SER A 69 9.34 4.43 10.30
CA SER A 69 8.04 4.60 9.65
C SER A 69 6.95 5.03 10.61
N GLY A 70 6.93 4.46 11.82
CA GLY A 70 5.89 4.72 12.80
C GLY A 70 5.82 6.19 13.23
N GLY A 71 6.96 6.86 13.34
CA GLY A 71 7.05 8.28 13.73
C GLY A 71 6.63 9.26 12.63
N LEU A 72 6.57 8.81 11.38
CA LEU A 72 6.15 9.61 10.21
C LEU A 72 4.66 9.46 9.89
N ASN A 73 3.98 8.52 10.55
CA ASN A 73 2.58 8.20 10.28
C ASN A 73 1.60 9.23 10.85
N PHE A 74 0.42 9.33 10.24
CA PHE A 74 -0.67 10.18 10.72
C PHE A 74 -1.13 9.82 12.15
N PHE A 75 -1.15 8.52 12.48
CA PHE A 75 -1.42 8.04 13.84
C PHE A 75 -0.10 7.73 14.57
N PRO A 76 0.09 8.23 15.81
CA PRO A 76 1.29 7.95 16.57
C PRO A 76 1.38 6.47 16.94
N VAL A 77 2.61 5.98 17.13
CA VAL A 77 2.89 4.59 17.54
C VAL A 77 2.17 4.18 18.83
N THR A 78 1.84 5.13 19.71
CA THR A 78 1.05 4.90 20.93
C THR A 78 -0.36 4.39 20.66
N ASN A 79 -0.87 4.55 19.44
CA ASN A 79 -2.19 4.07 19.04
C ASN A 79 -2.15 2.65 18.47
N TYR A 80 -0.98 2.04 18.35
CA TYR A 80 -0.86 0.72 17.73
C TYR A 80 -1.41 -0.34 18.68
N LEU A 81 -2.26 -1.22 18.14
CA LEU A 81 -2.87 -2.30 18.92
C LEU A 81 -1.90 -3.46 19.18
N TYR A 82 -0.82 -3.54 18.40
CA TYR A 82 0.15 -4.63 18.46
C TYR A 82 1.56 -4.08 18.23
N ASN A 83 2.55 -4.77 18.80
CA ASN A 83 3.95 -4.52 18.51
C ASN A 83 4.30 -5.16 17.16
N PHE A 84 4.96 -4.41 16.28
CA PHE A 84 5.47 -4.93 15.02
C PHE A 84 6.94 -5.33 15.15
N THR A 85 7.36 -6.33 14.35
CA THR A 85 8.79 -6.61 14.19
C THR A 85 9.36 -5.62 13.19
N GLU A 86 10.20 -4.73 13.67
CA GLU A 86 10.84 -3.69 12.87
C GLU A 86 12.28 -4.08 12.53
N GLY A 87 12.76 -3.54 11.40
CA GLY A 87 14.15 -3.65 10.96
C GLY A 87 14.97 -2.43 11.34
N PRO A 88 16.09 -2.20 10.62
CA PRO A 88 16.86 -0.96 10.75
C PRO A 88 16.00 0.27 10.48
N ALA A 89 16.34 1.39 11.12
CA ALA A 89 15.71 2.69 10.88
C ALA A 89 16.41 3.45 9.75
N ASN A 90 15.66 4.26 9.00
CA ASN A 90 16.18 5.18 7.97
C ASN A 90 16.90 4.44 6.83
N VAL A 91 16.35 3.31 6.37
CA VAL A 91 16.90 2.53 5.26
C VAL A 91 16.83 3.34 3.97
N ASP A 92 17.97 3.60 3.35
CA ASP A 92 18.05 4.28 2.07
C ASP A 92 17.73 3.32 0.91
N VAL A 93 16.55 3.51 0.30
CA VAL A 93 16.06 2.71 -0.83
C VAL A 93 16.13 3.45 -2.18
N ARG A 94 16.90 4.55 -2.24
CA ARG A 94 16.92 5.43 -3.42
C ARG A 94 17.71 4.87 -4.60
N ASP A 95 18.78 4.13 -4.34
CA ASP A 95 19.76 3.65 -5.34
C ASP A 95 20.04 4.71 -6.44
N ASP A 96 20.14 4.33 -7.71
CA ASP A 96 20.31 5.22 -8.86
C ASP A 96 18.97 5.65 -9.52
N HIS A 97 17.82 5.44 -8.84
CA HIS A 97 16.49 5.71 -9.39
C HIS A 97 16.31 7.16 -9.89
N ALA A 98 17.11 8.12 -9.41
CA ALA A 98 17.11 9.50 -9.86
C ALA A 98 17.35 9.66 -11.38
N ALA A 99 18.19 8.81 -11.97
CA ALA A 99 18.43 8.84 -13.42
C ALA A 99 17.17 8.45 -14.21
N LEU A 100 16.52 7.35 -13.82
CA LEU A 100 15.28 6.90 -14.43
C LEU A 100 14.14 7.90 -14.25
N ILE A 101 14.01 8.50 -13.06
CA ILE A 101 13.02 9.56 -12.80
C ILE A 101 13.23 10.74 -13.77
N ARG A 102 14.48 11.16 -13.97
CA ARG A 102 14.81 12.26 -14.89
C ARG A 102 14.48 11.90 -16.33
N GLU A 103 14.78 10.68 -16.77
CA GLU A 103 14.46 10.18 -18.10
C GLU A 103 12.95 10.17 -18.34
N LEU A 104 12.18 9.54 -17.45
CA LEU A 104 10.72 9.48 -17.55
C LEU A 104 10.09 10.87 -17.49
N GLY A 105 10.63 11.75 -16.65
CA GLY A 105 10.21 13.15 -16.57
C GLY A 105 10.41 13.90 -17.89
N ALA A 106 11.52 13.67 -18.59
CA ALA A 106 11.78 14.28 -19.90
C ALA A 106 10.93 13.64 -21.01
N ALA A 107 10.82 12.30 -21.04
CA ALA A 107 10.06 11.56 -22.04
C ALA A 107 8.54 11.77 -21.93
N GLY A 108 8.04 12.06 -20.74
CA GLY A 108 6.63 12.36 -20.47
C GLY A 108 6.18 13.78 -20.86
N ILE A 109 7.10 14.66 -21.29
CA ILE A 109 6.76 16.03 -21.69
C ILE A 109 6.12 16.03 -23.08
N VAL A 110 4.91 16.56 -23.18
CA VAL A 110 4.21 16.78 -24.46
C VAL A 110 4.35 18.23 -24.90
N LEU A 111 5.07 18.46 -26.01
CA LEU A 111 5.20 19.78 -26.61
C LEU A 111 3.96 20.14 -27.45
N LEU A 112 3.01 20.84 -26.83
CA LEU A 112 1.72 21.17 -27.47
C LEU A 112 1.83 22.18 -28.63
N LYS A 113 2.80 23.08 -28.56
CA LYS A 113 2.99 24.13 -29.57
C LYS A 113 4.46 24.55 -29.62
N ASN A 114 5.02 24.58 -30.83
CA ASN A 114 6.35 25.14 -31.09
C ASN A 114 6.25 26.01 -32.35
N VAL A 115 6.26 27.33 -32.19
CA VAL A 115 6.20 28.28 -33.31
C VAL A 115 7.60 28.79 -33.59
N ASN A 116 7.89 29.09 -34.86
CA ASN A 116 9.17 29.64 -35.31
C ASN A 116 10.40 28.76 -34.96
N ASN A 117 10.21 27.45 -34.76
CA ASN A 117 11.26 26.54 -34.27
C ASN A 117 11.98 27.08 -33.03
N THR A 118 11.22 27.66 -32.09
CA THR A 118 11.78 28.29 -30.88
C THR A 118 12.51 27.28 -29.99
N LEU A 119 12.03 26.03 -29.94
CA LEU A 119 12.71 24.92 -29.27
C LEU A 119 13.39 23.97 -30.27
N PRO A 120 14.54 23.35 -29.91
CA PRO A 120 15.23 23.47 -28.62
C PRO A 120 15.98 24.80 -28.48
N LEU A 121 16.10 25.28 -27.24
CA LEU A 121 16.94 26.44 -26.93
C LEU A 121 18.40 26.11 -27.27
N LYS A 122 19.10 27.06 -27.89
CA LYS A 122 20.54 26.93 -28.21
C LYS A 122 21.39 27.68 -27.20
N THR A 123 21.37 29.00 -27.28
CA THR A 123 22.12 29.92 -26.40
C THR A 123 21.38 31.26 -26.32
N PRO A 124 20.20 31.32 -25.68
CA PRO A 124 19.54 32.60 -25.43
C PRO A 124 20.40 33.47 -24.51
N ALA A 125 20.55 34.75 -24.84
CA ALA A 125 21.16 35.73 -23.96
C ALA A 125 20.15 36.16 -22.87
N ASN A 126 20.67 36.50 -21.68
CA ASN A 126 19.89 37.12 -20.61
C ASN A 126 19.54 38.57 -20.94
#